data_AF-A0A7J3BB67-F1
#
_entry.id   AF-A0A7J3BB67-F1
#
_cell.length_a   1.000
_cell.length_b   1.000
_cell.length_c   1.000
_cell.angle_alpha   90.00
_cell.angle_beta   90.00
_cell.angle_gamma   90.00
#
_symmetry.space_group_name_H-M   'P 1'
#
loop_
_entity.id
_entity.type
_entity.pdbx_description
1 polymer ?
#
loop_
_entity_poly.entity_id
_entity_poly.type
_entity_poly.pdbx_seq_one_letter_code
_entity_poly.pdbx_strand_id
1 'polypeptide(L)' 'MIETCERCGNQSAKLERCDYCGRKICYSCIKSSKRKKVGRLYICKDCWGNIQKRKKFKAYSYRQE' A
#
# COMPACT_ATOMS: atom_id res chain seq x y z
N MET A 1 -5.62 17.29 -10.74
CA MET A 1 -6.08 17.26 -9.34
C MET A 1 -4.95 16.73 -8.48
N ILE A 2 -4.59 17.46 -7.44
CA ILE A 2 -3.53 17.07 -6.50
C ILE A 2 -4.25 16.57 -5.26
N GLU A 3 -4.03 15.33 -4.87
CA GLU A 3 -4.66 14.73 -3.69
C GLU A 3 -3.65 14.70 -2.52
N THR A 4 -4.16 14.84 -1.30
CA THR A 4 -3.34 14.86 -0.08
C THR A 4 -3.15 13.45 0.46
N CYS A 5 -1.90 13.06 0.73
CA CYS A 5 -1.58 11.81 1.40
C CYS A 5 -2.08 11.82 2.85
N GLU A 6 -2.97 10.90 3.21
CA GLU A 6 -3.54 10.77 4.55
C GLU A 6 -2.53 10.32 5.62
N ARG A 7 -1.30 9.99 5.22
CA ARG A 7 -0.24 9.60 6.15
C ARG A 7 0.72 10.73 6.49
N CYS A 8 1.17 11.47 5.48
CA CYS A 8 2.23 12.47 5.66
C CYS A 8 1.79 13.90 5.35
N GLY A 9 0.53 14.12 4.96
CA GLY A 9 0.02 15.44 4.59
C GLY A 9 0.57 15.99 3.27
N ASN A 10 1.52 15.31 2.62
CA ASN A 10 2.06 15.77 1.34
C ASN A 10 1.04 15.62 0.23
N GLN A 11 0.96 16.68 -0.56
CA GLN A 11 0.21 16.74 -1.79
C GLN A 11 0.93 15.96 -2.90
N SER A 12 0.20 15.07 -3.59
CA SER A 12 0.75 14.26 -4.67
C SER A 12 -0.28 14.09 -5.78
N ALA A 13 0.19 14.10 -7.04
CA ALA A 13 -0.67 13.88 -8.20
C ALA A 13 -1.10 12.41 -8.36
N LYS A 14 -0.36 11.47 -7.72
CA LYS A 14 -0.65 10.04 -7.74
C LYS A 14 -0.65 9.50 -6.31
N LEU A 15 -1.83 9.16 -5.81
CA LEU A 15 -2.01 8.46 -4.54
C LEU A 15 -2.50 7.04 -4.80
N GLU A 16 -1.89 6.07 -4.11
CA GLU A 16 -2.35 4.69 -4.12
C GLU A 16 -3.07 4.39 -2.81
N ARG A 17 -4.07 3.51 -2.86
CA ARG A 17 -4.78 3.06 -1.65
C ARG A 17 -4.03 1.91 -0.99
N CYS A 18 -3.75 2.04 0.30
CA CYS A 18 -3.20 0.93 1.09
C CYS A 18 -4.30 -0.12 1.34
N ASP A 19 -4.03 -1.37 0.97
CA ASP A 19 -5.01 -2.48 1.08
C ASP A 19 -5.31 -2.86 2.54
N TYR A 20 -4.45 -2.46 3.47
CA TYR A 20 -4.49 -2.89 4.88
C TYR A 20 -5.03 -1.85 5.86
N CYS A 21 -4.94 -0.57 5.51
CA CYS A 21 -5.52 0.51 6.31
C CYS A 21 -6.55 1.33 5.54
N GLY A 22 -6.73 1.07 4.24
CA GLY A 22 -7.71 1.76 3.40
C GLY A 22 -7.34 3.21 3.04
N ARG A 23 -6.28 3.77 3.64
CA ARG A 23 -5.84 5.16 3.44
C ARG A 23 -5.22 5.37 2.06
N LYS A 24 -5.48 6.53 1.45
CA LYS A 24 -4.78 7.05 0.27
C LYS A 24 -3.41 7.57 0.67
N ILE A 25 -2.37 6.99 0.09
CA ILE A 25 -0.98 7.29 0.42
C ILE A 25 -0.18 7.61 -0.83
N CYS A 26 0.75 8.55 -0.70
CA CYS A 26 1.69 8.86 -1.78
C CYS A 26 2.70 7.73 -1.97
N TYR A 27 3.36 7.71 -3.12
CA TYR A 27 4.36 6.70 -3.46
C TYR A 27 5.49 6.61 -2.41
N SER A 28 5.89 7.74 -1.81
CA SER A 28 6.90 7.75 -0.73
C SER A 28 6.43 7.08 0.57
N CYS A 29 5.12 7.06 0.82
CA CYS A 29 4.52 6.40 1.97
C CYS A 29 4.26 4.90 1.75
N ILE A 30 4.34 4.42 0.50
CA ILE A 30 4.30 3.01 0.16
C ILE A 30 5.61 2.38 0.59
N LYS A 31 5.55 1.27 1.33
CA LYS A 31 6.75 0.51 1.72
C LYS A 31 7.10 -0.55 0.70
N SER A 32 6.06 -1.25 0.24
CA SER A 32 6.21 -2.35 -0.71
C SER A 32 4.92 -2.50 -1.48
N SER A 33 5.02 -3.09 -2.66
CA SER A 33 3.87 -3.46 -3.46
C SER A 33 4.06 -4.86 -4.03
N LYS A 34 2.95 -5.57 -4.24
CA LYS A 34 2.93 -6.89 -4.90
C LYS A 34 1.95 -6.86 -6.05
N ARG A 35 2.19 -7.67 -7.09
CA ARG A 35 1.20 -7.87 -8.16
C ARG A 35 0.06 -8.74 -7.66
N LYS A 36 -1.17 -8.38 -7.97
CA LYS A 36 -2.37 -9.20 -7.79
C LYS A 36 -2.88 -9.65 -9.16
N LYS A 37 -3.78 -10.64 -9.19
CA LYS A 37 -4.50 -11.04 -10.42
C LYS A 37 -5.17 -9.85 -11.12
N VAL A 38 -5.77 -8.96 -10.33
CA VAL A 38 -6.34 -7.70 -10.81
C VAL A 38 -5.71 -6.56 -10.02
N GLY A 39 -4.75 -5.87 -10.64
CA GLY A 39 -4.08 -4.71 -10.06
C GLY A 39 -2.88 -5.01 -9.16
N ARG A 40 -2.63 -4.14 -8.19
CA ARG A 40 -1.48 -4.22 -7.27
C ARG A 40 -1.92 -4.10 -5.81
N LEU A 41 -1.25 -4.86 -4.95
CA LEU A 41 -1.36 -4.82 -3.51
C LEU A 41 -0.38 -3.79 -3.00
N TYR A 42 -0.85 -2.74 -2.32
CA TYR A 42 0.02 -1.75 -1.70
C TYR A 42 -0.05 -1.85 -0.19
N ILE A 43 1.12 -1.80 0.46
CA ILE A 43 1.24 -1.70 1.90
C ILE A 43 2.03 -0.44 2.27
N CYS A 44 1.45 0.37 3.16
CA CYS A 44 2.09 1.57 3.68
C CYS A 44 3.19 1.22 4.71
N LYS A 45 4.16 2.12 4.94
CA LYS A 45 5.22 1.85 5.95
C LYS A 45 4.69 1.74 7.38
N ASP A 46 3.51 2.30 7.66
CA ASP A 46 2.84 2.16 8.96
C ASP A 46 2.31 0.73 9.17
N CYS A 47 1.54 0.22 8.20
CA CYS A 47 1.06 -1.17 8.21
C CYS A 47 2.19 -2.20 8.11
N TRP A 48 3.36 -1.81 7.60
CA TRP A 48 4.55 -2.65 7.61
C TRP A 48 5.10 -2.88 9.02
N GLY A 49 4.94 -1.91 9.93
CA GLY A 49 5.31 -2.06 11.34
C GLY A 49 4.39 -3.02 12.09
N ASN A 50 3.15 -3.19 11.65
CA ASN A 50 2.22 -4.14 12.24
C ASN A 50 2.50 -5.58 11.76
N ILE A 51 2.90 -6.45 12.68
CA ILE A 51 3.37 -7.80 12.36
C ILE A 51 2.28 -8.67 11.71
N GLN A 52 1.00 -8.51 12.11
CA GLN A 52 -0.11 -9.27 11.56
C GLN A 52 -0.36 -8.86 10.09
N LYS A 53 -0.38 -7.56 9.80
CA LYS A 53 -0.56 -7.03 8.45
C LYS A 53 0.62 -7.37 7.55
N ARG A 54 1.85 -7.26 8.06
CA ARG A 54 3.08 -7.64 7.35
C ARG A 54 3.10 -9.13 7.01
N LYS A 55 2.70 -10.01 7.94
CA LYS A 55 2.58 -11.45 7.67
C LYS A 55 1.57 -11.72 6.56
N LYS A 56 0.38 -11.12 6.59
CA LYS A 56 -0.61 -11.22 5.51
C LYS A 56 -0.07 -10.74 4.16
N PHE A 57 0.67 -9.63 4.13
CA PHE A 57 1.30 -9.13 2.90
C PHE A 57 2.39 -10.06 2.37
N LYS A 58 3.24 -10.60 3.25
CA LYS A 58 4.28 -11.55 2.85
C LYS A 58 3.69 -12.88 2.37
N ALA A 59 2.68 -13.39 3.06
CA ALA A 59 1.95 -14.60 2.69
C ALA A 59 1.18 -14.46 1.38
N TYR A 60 0.85 -13.23 0.97
CA TYR A 60 0.26 -12.99 -0.36
C TYR A 60 1.23 -13.44 -1.46
N SER A 61 0.96 -14.61 -2.02
CA SER A 61 1.66 -15.23 -3.13
C SER A 61 0.67 -15.34 -4.28
N TYR A 62 0.94 -14.67 -5.40
CA TYR A 62 0.21 -14.93 -6.63
C TYR A 62 0.98 -15.99 -7.41
N ARG A 63 0.56 -17.25 -7.24
CA ARG A 63 1.02 -18.37 -8.06
C ARG A 63 0.24 -18.31 -9.38
N GLN A 64 0.92 -18.00 -10.48
CA GLN A 64 0.40 -18.26 -11.82
C GLN A 64 0.75 -19.71 -12.11
N GLU A 65 -0.22 -20.60 -11.88
CA GLU A 65 -0.27 -21.89 -12.59
C GLU A 65 -1.10 -21.68 -13.85
#